data_AF-A0A3P7QGP3-F1
#
_entry.id   AF-A0A3P7QGP3-F1
#
_cell.length_a   1.000
_cell.length_b   1.000
_cell.length_c   1.000
_cell.angle_alpha   90.00
_cell.angle_beta   90.00
_cell.angle_gamma   90.00
#
_symmetry.space_group_name_H-M   'P 1'
#
loop_
_entity.id
_entity.type
_entity.pdbx_description
1 polymer ?
#
loop_
_entity_poly.entity_id
_entity_poly.type
_entity_poly.pdbx_seq_one_letter_code
_entity_poly.pdbx_strand_id
1 'polypeptide(L)'
;MCIGDKTLPPKLFAGNSAFALATIKERMPVILVRTLDDLSKNLTKYGSQEKNFEDAKLVIHHLSKLRYELVTDKPFATLFDEPTSDVDQWNSEIAHLEEGRNSAFSASWLFAECYMYRRIMNIVSQSLPSFDPFAERKLEGFQNSRTLIASMITCLDETLEQTEAEEQADRLKSYLACSLWSNEFDLSLSAGNTGVENAHGGANQLRQEVQLRLQKNMAVDQLDDIVRSWLSRKPATVALVMDNTGPEMIADLILAEYLLSSHLAERVVFYP
;
A
#
# COMPACT_ATOMS: atom_id res chain seq x y z
N MET A 1 11.75 27.24 30.82
CA MET A 1 10.71 26.20 30.95
C MET A 1 11.39 24.90 30.58
N CYS A 2 11.63 24.03 31.55
CA CYS A 2 12.31 22.75 31.33
C CYS A 2 11.48 21.93 30.34
N ILE A 3 12.11 21.50 29.24
CA ILE A 3 11.57 20.45 28.38
C ILE A 3 11.65 19.20 29.23
N GLY A 4 10.59 18.90 29.98
CA GLY A 4 10.49 17.66 30.75
C GLY A 4 10.68 16.48 29.80
N ASP A 5 11.31 15.41 30.30
CA ASP A 5 11.45 14.12 29.62
C ASP A 5 10.18 13.80 28.84
N LYS A 6 10.21 14.01 27.53
CA LYS A 6 9.09 13.67 26.66
C LYS A 6 9.12 12.16 26.49
N THR A 7 8.52 11.46 27.44
CA THR A 7 8.17 10.05 27.24
C THR A 7 7.30 9.97 25.98
N LEU A 8 7.77 9.23 24.98
CA LEU A 8 7.00 8.99 23.77
C LEU A 8 5.64 8.37 24.14
N PRO A 9 4.56 8.71 23.43
CA PRO A 9 3.28 8.06 23.65
C PRO A 9 3.40 6.54 23.45
N PRO A 10 2.57 5.74 24.16
CA PRO A 10 2.62 4.29 24.02
C PRO A 10 2.30 3.88 22.58
N LYS A 11 2.96 2.82 22.11
CA LYS A 11 2.60 2.16 20.85
C LYS A 11 1.15 1.66 20.91
N LEU A 12 0.51 1.52 19.75
CA LEU A 12 -0.80 0.87 19.65
C LEU A 12 -0.62 -0.65 19.81
N PHE A 13 -1.43 -1.26 20.65
CA PHE A 13 -1.54 -2.71 20.85
C PHE A 13 -3.03 -3.08 20.99
N ALA A 14 -3.37 -4.37 20.93
CA ALA A 14 -4.77 -4.80 20.96
C ALA A 14 -5.51 -4.35 22.24
N GLY A 15 -4.80 -4.23 23.36
CA GLY A 15 -5.35 -3.80 24.64
C GLY A 15 -5.66 -2.29 24.79
N ASN A 16 -5.10 -1.41 23.95
CA ASN A 16 -5.31 0.04 24.04
C ASN A 16 -5.92 0.69 22.79
N SER A 17 -6.16 -0.09 21.73
CA SER A 17 -6.74 0.41 20.48
C SER A 17 -7.77 -0.57 19.93
N ALA A 18 -9.03 -0.11 19.84
CA ALA A 18 -10.12 -0.90 19.25
C ALA A 18 -9.83 -1.25 17.78
N PHE A 19 -9.16 -0.35 17.05
CA PHE A 19 -8.76 -0.60 15.67
C PHE A 19 -7.67 -1.67 15.57
N ALA A 20 -6.64 -1.62 16.42
CA ALA A 20 -5.60 -2.64 16.46
C ALA A 20 -6.20 -4.01 16.82
N LEU A 21 -7.07 -4.05 17.84
CA LEU A 21 -7.78 -5.26 18.24
C LEU A 21 -8.60 -5.86 17.09
N ALA A 22 -9.41 -5.05 16.42
CA ALA A 22 -10.21 -5.50 15.28
C ALA A 22 -9.31 -5.99 14.12
N THR A 23 -8.20 -5.29 13.85
CA THR A 23 -7.26 -5.69 12.80
C THR A 23 -6.63 -7.05 13.08
N ILE A 24 -6.10 -7.24 14.29
CA ILE A 24 -5.46 -8.51 14.71
C ILE A 24 -6.48 -9.65 14.79
N LYS A 25 -7.66 -9.40 15.35
CA LYS A 25 -8.66 -10.44 15.62
C LYS A 25 -9.45 -10.85 14.37
N GLU A 26 -9.69 -9.91 13.46
CA GLU A 26 -10.64 -10.10 12.37
C GLU A 26 -9.96 -9.98 11.00
N ARG A 27 -9.20 -8.92 10.75
CA ARG A 27 -8.65 -8.64 9.41
C ARG A 27 -7.46 -9.54 9.05
N MET A 28 -6.48 -9.65 9.94
CA MET A 28 -5.27 -10.46 9.71
C MET A 28 -5.60 -11.94 9.44
N PRO A 29 -6.50 -12.62 10.19
CA PRO A 29 -6.93 -13.97 9.87
C PRO A 29 -7.63 -14.08 8.51
N VAL A 30 -8.44 -13.08 8.11
CA VAL A 30 -9.10 -13.05 6.80
C VAL A 30 -8.08 -12.91 5.66
N ILE A 31 -7.02 -12.11 5.85
CA ILE A 31 -5.92 -12.00 4.87
C ILE A 31 -5.28 -13.36 4.65
N LEU A 32 -4.93 -14.09 5.71
CA LEU A 32 -4.34 -15.42 5.61
C LEU A 32 -5.26 -16.45 4.93
N VAL A 33 -6.56 -16.42 5.21
CA VAL A 33 -7.54 -17.27 4.52
C VAL A 33 -7.57 -16.97 3.03
N ARG A 34 -7.62 -15.68 2.65
CA ARG A 34 -7.61 -15.29 1.23
C ARG A 34 -6.32 -15.72 0.53
N THR A 35 -5.17 -15.57 1.18
CA THR A 35 -3.89 -16.06 0.63
C THR A 35 -3.91 -17.58 0.39
N LEU A 36 -4.47 -18.37 1.31
CA LEU A 36 -4.66 -19.81 1.14
C LEU A 36 -5.57 -20.14 -0.05
N ASP A 37 -6.68 -19.42 -0.18
CA ASP A 37 -7.62 -19.57 -1.29
C ASP A 37 -6.98 -19.22 -2.63
N ASP A 38 -6.19 -18.15 -2.69
CA ASP A 38 -5.51 -17.68 -3.90
C ASP A 38 -4.46 -18.70 -4.37
N LEU A 39 -3.67 -19.28 -3.46
CA LEU A 39 -2.75 -20.37 -3.81
C LEU A 39 -3.51 -21.61 -4.28
N SER A 40 -4.60 -21.96 -3.59
CA SER A 40 -5.41 -23.15 -3.93
C SER A 40 -6.05 -23.06 -5.31
N LYS A 41 -6.52 -21.87 -5.71
CA LYS A 41 -7.07 -21.61 -7.05
C LYS A 41 -6.00 -21.63 -8.14
N ASN A 42 -4.76 -21.28 -7.79
CA ASN A 42 -3.66 -21.13 -8.74
C ASN A 42 -2.58 -22.22 -8.60
N LEU A 43 -2.95 -23.40 -8.10
CA LEU A 43 -2.01 -24.52 -7.91
C LEU A 43 -1.28 -24.92 -9.19
N THR A 44 -1.96 -24.89 -10.33
CA THR A 44 -1.36 -25.22 -11.64
C THR A 44 -0.41 -24.13 -12.14
N LYS A 45 -0.59 -22.88 -11.70
CA LYS A 45 0.26 -21.75 -12.07
C LYS A 45 1.55 -21.73 -11.26
N TYR A 46 1.46 -21.99 -9.96
CA TYR A 46 2.59 -21.83 -9.04
C TYR A 46 3.21 -23.15 -8.58
N GLY A 47 2.45 -24.23 -8.51
CA GLY A 47 2.94 -25.54 -8.05
C GLY A 47 3.41 -26.45 -9.18
N SER A 48 4.26 -27.42 -8.85
CA SER A 48 4.74 -28.43 -9.79
C SER A 48 3.79 -29.63 -9.86
N GLN A 49 3.20 -29.87 -11.04
CA GLN A 49 2.41 -31.07 -11.33
C GLN A 49 3.25 -32.35 -11.21
N GLU A 50 4.51 -32.32 -11.63
CA GLU A 50 5.44 -33.47 -11.58
C GLU A 50 5.67 -33.94 -10.14
N LYS A 51 5.66 -33.01 -9.19
CA LYS A 51 5.74 -33.30 -7.76
C LYS A 51 4.37 -33.44 -7.09
N ASN A 52 3.27 -33.68 -7.82
CA ASN A 52 1.92 -33.75 -7.27
C ASN A 52 1.55 -32.54 -6.36
N PHE A 53 2.08 -31.36 -6.69
CA PHE A 53 1.91 -30.12 -5.93
C PHE A 53 2.38 -30.17 -4.46
N GLU A 54 3.29 -31.07 -4.08
CA GLU A 54 3.78 -31.18 -2.70
C GLU A 54 4.33 -29.85 -2.15
N ASP A 55 5.08 -29.09 -2.98
CA ASP A 55 5.62 -27.78 -2.60
C ASP A 55 4.51 -26.80 -2.19
N ALA A 56 3.39 -26.78 -2.92
CA ALA A 56 2.24 -25.93 -2.62
C ALA A 56 1.45 -26.41 -1.40
N LYS A 57 1.30 -27.74 -1.22
CA LYS A 57 0.68 -28.31 -0.02
C LYS A 57 1.47 -27.96 1.24
N LEU A 58 2.79 -27.91 1.16
CA LEU A 58 3.66 -27.52 2.27
C LEU A 58 3.46 -26.05 2.65
N VAL A 59 3.39 -25.15 1.66
CA VAL A 59 3.05 -23.73 1.89
C VAL A 59 1.67 -23.59 2.52
N ILE A 60 0.65 -24.29 2.00
CA ILE A 60 -0.71 -24.31 2.57
C ILE A 60 -0.69 -24.77 4.03
N HIS A 61 0.07 -25.83 4.34
CA HIS A 61 0.22 -26.33 5.71
C HIS A 61 0.80 -25.27 6.64
N HIS A 62 1.90 -24.62 6.26
CA HIS A 62 2.57 -23.62 7.08
C HIS A 62 1.76 -22.33 7.23
N LEU A 63 1.09 -21.86 6.18
CA LEU A 63 0.18 -20.71 6.27
C LEU A 63 -1.04 -21.00 7.16
N SER A 64 -1.58 -22.22 7.10
CA SER A 64 -2.66 -22.67 8.00
C SER A 64 -2.19 -22.70 9.46
N LYS A 65 -0.95 -23.14 9.70
CA LYS A 65 -0.32 -23.11 11.02
C LYS A 65 -0.13 -21.67 11.51
N LEU A 66 0.39 -20.75 10.67
CA LEU A 66 0.53 -19.33 11.00
C LEU A 66 -0.82 -18.71 11.40
N ARG A 67 -1.89 -19.01 10.66
CA ARG A 67 -3.23 -18.56 11.02
C ARG A 67 -3.68 -19.10 12.37
N TYR A 68 -3.44 -20.39 12.65
CA TYR A 68 -3.75 -20.98 13.94
C TYR A 68 -2.97 -20.31 15.08
N GLU A 69 -1.67 -20.09 14.89
CA GLU A 69 -0.80 -19.38 15.83
C GLU A 69 -1.36 -17.99 16.15
N LEU A 70 -1.72 -17.22 15.13
CA LEU A 70 -2.31 -15.88 15.26
C LEU A 70 -3.63 -15.90 16.04
N VAL A 71 -4.58 -16.76 15.64
CA VAL A 71 -5.94 -16.80 16.24
C VAL A 71 -5.93 -17.35 17.66
N THR A 72 -4.95 -18.19 18.01
CA THR A 72 -4.79 -18.74 19.37
C THR A 72 -3.75 -17.99 20.20
N ASP A 73 -3.34 -16.80 19.74
CA ASP A 73 -2.38 -15.89 20.36
C ASP A 73 -1.10 -16.60 20.85
N LYS A 74 -0.55 -17.46 19.99
CA LYS A 74 0.74 -18.12 20.27
C LYS A 74 1.88 -17.10 20.23
N PRO A 75 2.96 -17.34 20.99
CA PRO A 75 4.18 -16.59 20.84
C PRO A 75 4.69 -16.61 19.39
N PHE A 76 5.29 -15.50 18.96
CA PHE A 76 5.96 -15.41 17.68
C PHE A 76 7.11 -16.42 17.61
N ALA A 77 7.10 -17.22 16.55
CA ALA A 77 8.18 -18.13 16.22
C ALA A 77 9.30 -17.38 15.45
N THR A 78 10.53 -17.86 15.58
CA THR A 78 11.62 -17.47 14.70
C THR A 78 11.30 -17.83 13.24
N LEU A 79 11.88 -17.06 12.32
CA LEU A 79 11.77 -17.31 10.89
C LEU A 79 12.58 -18.56 10.50
N PHE A 80 12.20 -19.21 9.40
CA PHE A 80 13.02 -20.22 8.73
C PHE A 80 14.28 -19.57 8.13
N ASP A 81 15.34 -20.35 8.04
CA ASP A 81 16.61 -19.91 7.46
C ASP A 81 16.43 -19.54 5.97
N GLU A 82 17.01 -18.40 5.59
CA GLU A 82 17.03 -17.90 4.22
C GLU A 82 18.37 -17.22 3.93
N PRO A 83 18.80 -17.16 2.66
CA PRO A 83 20.00 -16.41 2.28
C PRO A 83 19.82 -14.88 2.34
N THR A 84 18.69 -14.37 2.84
CA THR A 84 18.44 -12.93 2.97
C THR A 84 19.08 -12.36 4.23
N SER A 85 19.52 -11.11 4.16
CA SER A 85 20.23 -10.46 5.27
C SER A 85 19.32 -10.05 6.44
N ASP A 86 17.99 -10.12 6.30
CA ASP A 86 17.04 -9.61 7.28
C ASP A 86 16.54 -10.66 8.29
N VAL A 87 16.78 -11.96 8.04
CA VAL A 87 16.30 -13.05 8.94
C VAL A 87 16.92 -12.92 10.34
N ASP A 88 18.23 -12.70 10.42
CA ASP A 88 18.93 -12.54 11.69
C ASP A 88 18.42 -11.31 12.45
N GLN A 89 18.13 -10.23 11.74
CA GLN A 89 17.56 -9.02 12.32
C GLN A 89 16.16 -9.30 12.89
N TRP A 90 15.28 -9.95 12.13
CA TRP A 90 13.95 -10.32 12.60
C TRP A 90 13.99 -11.24 13.81
N ASN A 91 14.84 -12.27 13.78
CA ASN A 91 14.97 -13.21 14.89
C ASN A 91 15.52 -12.52 16.15
N SER A 92 16.45 -11.57 15.99
CA SER A 92 16.93 -10.71 17.07
C SER A 92 15.81 -9.86 17.66
N GLU A 93 15.01 -9.18 16.83
CA GLU A 93 13.88 -8.37 17.29
C GLU A 93 12.83 -9.21 18.03
N ILE A 94 12.52 -10.42 17.55
CA ILE A 94 11.61 -11.36 18.22
C ILE A 94 12.16 -11.77 19.59
N ALA A 95 13.47 -12.06 19.68
CA ALA A 95 14.12 -12.44 20.93
C ALA A 95 14.19 -11.28 21.94
N HIS A 96 14.20 -10.03 21.45
CA HIS A 96 14.21 -8.83 22.28
C HIS A 96 12.83 -8.34 22.71
N LEU A 97 11.75 -8.98 22.25
CA LEU A 97 10.41 -8.68 22.76
C LEU A 97 10.34 -8.97 24.26
N GLU A 98 9.74 -8.04 25.01
CA GLU A 98 9.55 -8.18 26.45
C GLU A 98 8.79 -9.47 26.78
N GLU A 99 9.14 -10.10 27.90
CA GLU A 99 8.46 -11.31 28.37
C GLU A 99 6.95 -11.03 28.55
N GLY A 100 6.12 -11.86 27.91
CA GLY A 100 4.67 -11.64 27.86
C GLY A 100 4.17 -10.63 26.83
N ARG A 101 5.06 -10.04 26.01
CA ARG A 101 4.73 -9.19 24.84
C ARG A 101 5.22 -9.77 23.52
N ASN A 102 5.28 -11.08 23.44
CA ASN A 102 5.81 -11.82 22.31
C ASN A 102 4.72 -12.50 21.48
N SER A 103 3.47 -12.01 21.52
CA SER A 103 2.35 -12.52 20.73
C SER A 103 1.61 -11.40 20.00
N ALA A 104 0.74 -11.74 19.05
CA ALA A 104 0.07 -10.75 18.21
C ALA A 104 -0.82 -9.79 19.02
N PHE A 105 -1.49 -10.27 20.09
CA PHE A 105 -2.36 -9.41 20.91
C PHE A 105 -1.61 -8.61 21.98
N SER A 106 -0.36 -8.98 22.29
CA SER A 106 0.44 -8.37 23.36
C SER A 106 1.54 -7.43 22.85
N ALA A 107 2.09 -7.69 21.66
CA ALA A 107 3.07 -6.83 21.00
C ALA A 107 2.43 -5.56 20.41
N SER A 108 3.26 -4.62 19.97
CA SER A 108 2.76 -3.47 19.21
C SER A 108 2.12 -3.94 17.90
N TRP A 109 0.98 -3.36 17.55
CA TRP A 109 0.22 -3.69 16.33
C TRP A 109 1.09 -3.63 15.07
N LEU A 110 1.90 -2.58 14.92
CA LEU A 110 2.83 -2.44 13.79
C LEU A 110 3.75 -3.67 13.67
N PHE A 111 4.37 -4.10 14.77
CA PHE A 111 5.22 -5.28 14.77
C PHE A 111 4.44 -6.55 14.41
N ALA A 112 3.26 -6.76 15.02
CA ALA A 112 2.44 -7.94 14.77
C ALA A 112 2.01 -8.04 13.29
N GLU A 113 1.63 -6.91 12.69
CA GLU A 113 1.24 -6.84 11.28
C GLU A 113 2.43 -7.09 10.35
N CYS A 114 3.55 -6.37 10.55
CA CYS A 114 4.77 -6.60 9.76
C CYS A 114 5.29 -8.04 9.89
N TYR A 115 5.26 -8.60 11.10
CA TYR A 115 5.66 -9.99 11.37
C TYR A 115 4.81 -10.98 10.59
N MET A 116 3.48 -10.79 10.53
CA MET A 116 2.61 -11.67 9.75
C MET A 116 3.00 -11.66 8.28
N TYR A 117 3.16 -10.49 7.66
CA TYR A 117 3.55 -10.40 6.25
C TYR A 117 4.95 -10.98 6.01
N ARG A 118 5.92 -10.73 6.89
CA ARG A 118 7.26 -11.33 6.77
C ARG A 118 7.21 -12.85 6.92
N ARG A 119 6.40 -13.39 7.84
CA ARG A 119 6.17 -14.85 8.00
C ARG A 119 5.52 -15.46 6.76
N ILE A 120 4.54 -14.79 6.13
CA ILE A 120 3.95 -15.26 4.88
C ILE A 120 5.04 -15.40 3.81
N MET A 121 5.83 -14.35 3.59
CA MET A 121 6.92 -14.38 2.60
C MET A 121 8.00 -15.41 2.97
N ASN A 122 8.31 -15.55 4.27
CA ASN A 122 9.25 -16.54 4.78
C ASN A 122 8.81 -17.98 4.56
N ILE A 123 7.50 -18.25 4.58
CA ILE A 123 6.96 -19.56 4.29
C ILE A 123 7.01 -19.84 2.78
N VAL A 124 6.66 -18.84 1.98
CA VAL A 124 6.53 -18.96 0.53
C VAL A 124 7.89 -19.17 -0.13
N SER A 125 8.91 -18.41 0.27
CA SER A 125 10.29 -18.55 -0.21
C SER A 125 10.87 -19.96 -0.08
N GLN A 126 10.46 -20.74 0.94
CA GLN A 126 11.01 -22.08 1.22
C GLN A 126 10.65 -23.10 0.15
N SER A 127 9.51 -22.93 -0.52
CA SER A 127 8.97 -23.97 -1.41
C SER A 127 8.37 -23.44 -2.70
N LEU A 128 7.93 -22.18 -2.73
CA LEU A 128 7.34 -21.50 -3.88
C LEU A 128 7.91 -20.07 -4.04
N PRO A 129 9.22 -19.88 -4.26
CA PRO A 129 9.85 -18.56 -4.30
C PRO A 129 9.34 -17.64 -5.42
N SER A 130 8.69 -18.17 -6.46
CA SER A 130 8.06 -17.38 -7.53
C SER A 130 6.60 -17.00 -7.27
N PHE A 131 6.00 -17.51 -6.19
CA PHE A 131 4.63 -17.18 -5.82
C PHE A 131 4.59 -15.85 -5.07
N ASP A 132 3.89 -14.87 -5.62
CA ASP A 132 3.50 -13.67 -4.89
C ASP A 132 2.06 -13.89 -4.37
N PRO A 133 1.88 -13.99 -3.03
CA PRO A 133 0.58 -14.22 -2.39
C PRO A 133 -0.51 -13.20 -2.71
N PHE A 134 -0.14 -12.04 -3.23
CA PHE A 134 -1.03 -10.91 -3.48
C PHE A 134 -1.12 -10.54 -4.96
N ALA A 135 -0.37 -11.21 -5.85
CA ALA A 135 -0.29 -10.85 -7.27
C ALA A 135 -1.64 -10.87 -7.98
N GLU A 136 -2.46 -11.91 -7.80
CA GLU A 136 -3.77 -11.99 -8.48
C GLU A 136 -4.67 -10.82 -8.09
N ARG A 137 -4.66 -10.44 -6.82
CA ARG A 137 -5.49 -9.35 -6.29
C ARG A 137 -4.99 -7.99 -6.75
N LYS A 138 -3.67 -7.80 -6.82
CA LYS A 138 -3.06 -6.60 -7.40
C LYS A 138 -3.40 -6.46 -8.88
N LEU A 139 -3.37 -7.56 -9.63
CA LEU A 139 -3.74 -7.59 -11.04
C LEU A 139 -5.23 -7.30 -11.24
N GLU A 140 -6.11 -7.90 -10.43
CA GLU A 140 -7.55 -7.64 -10.46
C GLU A 140 -7.85 -6.17 -10.15
N GLY A 141 -7.24 -5.59 -9.11
CA GLY A 141 -7.36 -4.17 -8.79
C GLY A 141 -6.95 -3.28 -9.95
N PHE A 142 -5.78 -3.55 -10.57
CA PHE A 142 -5.33 -2.82 -11.75
C PHE A 142 -6.31 -2.94 -12.94
N GLN A 143 -6.86 -4.14 -13.19
CA GLN A 143 -7.82 -4.37 -14.27
C GLN A 143 -9.14 -3.62 -14.04
N ASN A 144 -9.61 -3.59 -12.79
CA ASN A 144 -10.85 -2.89 -12.43
C ASN A 144 -10.72 -1.37 -12.55
N SER A 145 -9.52 -0.82 -12.28
CA SER A 145 -9.27 0.62 -12.35
C SER A 145 -8.84 1.14 -13.72
N ARG A 146 -8.96 0.35 -14.81
CA ARG A 146 -8.50 0.75 -16.16
C ARG A 146 -9.13 2.05 -16.67
N THR A 147 -10.42 2.26 -16.41
CA THR A 147 -11.12 3.48 -16.85
C THR A 147 -10.62 4.70 -16.08
N LEU A 148 -10.43 4.57 -14.76
CA LEU A 148 -9.82 5.62 -13.94
C LEU A 148 -8.40 5.94 -14.42
N ILE A 149 -7.58 4.91 -14.67
CA ILE A 149 -6.22 5.06 -15.20
C ILE A 149 -6.23 5.82 -16.53
N ALA A 150 -7.12 5.46 -17.46
CA ALA A 150 -7.26 6.17 -18.73
C ALA A 150 -7.62 7.66 -18.51
N SER A 151 -8.56 7.95 -17.61
CA SER A 151 -8.92 9.34 -17.25
C SER A 151 -7.75 10.12 -16.65
N MET A 152 -6.95 9.49 -15.77
CA MET A 152 -5.77 10.15 -15.20
C MET A 152 -4.73 10.49 -16.27
N ILE A 153 -4.48 9.58 -17.21
CA ILE A 153 -3.56 9.80 -18.34
C ILE A 153 -4.07 10.92 -19.24
N THR A 154 -5.36 10.90 -19.63
CA THR A 154 -5.96 11.96 -20.44
C THR A 154 -5.88 13.32 -19.73
N CYS A 155 -6.12 13.38 -18.41
CA CYS A 155 -5.93 14.62 -17.65
C CYS A 155 -4.49 15.15 -17.73
N LEU A 156 -3.50 14.26 -17.67
CA LEU A 156 -2.09 14.62 -17.78
C LEU A 156 -1.77 15.16 -19.17
N ASP A 157 -2.14 14.43 -20.23
CA ASP A 157 -1.91 14.85 -21.62
C ASP A 157 -2.49 16.25 -21.90
N GLU A 158 -3.77 16.47 -21.54
CA GLU A 158 -4.42 17.77 -21.66
C GLU A 158 -3.70 18.88 -20.87
N THR A 159 -3.16 18.54 -19.70
CA THR A 159 -2.45 19.51 -18.85
C THR A 159 -1.09 19.88 -19.44
N LEU A 160 -0.38 18.92 -20.05
CA LEU A 160 0.93 19.14 -20.67
C LEU A 160 0.84 19.89 -22.00
N GLU A 161 -0.29 19.81 -22.70
CA GLU A 161 -0.57 20.62 -23.89
C GLU A 161 -0.84 22.10 -23.54
N GLN A 162 -1.27 22.39 -22.32
CA GLN A 162 -1.58 23.75 -21.86
C GLN A 162 -0.30 24.50 -21.42
N THR A 163 0.02 25.58 -22.13
CA THR A 163 1.25 26.38 -21.91
C THR A 163 1.13 27.48 -20.85
N GLU A 164 -0.06 27.67 -20.27
CA GLU A 164 -0.31 28.74 -19.30
C GLU A 164 0.31 28.42 -17.93
N ALA A 165 1.26 29.26 -17.51
CA ALA A 165 1.99 29.12 -16.24
C ALA A 165 1.15 29.53 -15.01
N GLU A 166 0.07 30.30 -15.19
CA GLU A 166 -0.71 30.91 -14.11
C GLU A 166 -1.47 29.88 -13.24
N GLU A 167 -1.59 28.63 -13.69
CA GLU A 167 -2.29 27.56 -12.97
C GLU A 167 -1.38 26.53 -12.28
N GLN A 168 -0.05 26.72 -12.29
CA GLN A 168 0.90 25.69 -11.82
C GLN A 168 0.67 25.29 -10.36
N ALA A 169 0.29 26.22 -9.49
CA ALA A 169 -0.01 25.94 -8.09
C ALA A 169 -1.23 25.02 -7.93
N ASP A 170 -2.33 25.32 -8.63
CA ASP A 170 -3.56 24.54 -8.51
C ASP A 170 -3.47 23.19 -9.23
N ARG A 171 -2.69 23.12 -10.33
CA ARG A 171 -2.34 21.85 -10.97
C ARG A 171 -1.53 20.96 -10.02
N LEU A 172 -0.51 21.49 -9.34
CA LEU A 172 0.26 20.73 -8.36
C LEU A 172 -0.62 20.20 -7.21
N LYS A 173 -1.52 21.03 -6.66
CA LYS A 173 -2.50 20.56 -5.66
C LYS A 173 -3.37 19.43 -6.19
N SER A 174 -3.83 19.55 -7.44
CA SER A 174 -4.69 18.55 -8.07
C SER A 174 -3.97 17.20 -8.23
N TYR A 175 -2.70 17.20 -8.66
CA TYR A 175 -1.93 15.95 -8.79
C TYR A 175 -1.56 15.35 -7.43
N LEU A 176 -1.23 16.17 -6.42
CA LEU A 176 -1.00 15.69 -5.05
C LEU A 176 -2.27 15.07 -4.46
N ALA A 177 -3.43 15.69 -4.65
CA ALA A 177 -4.71 15.14 -4.24
C ALA A 177 -5.08 13.89 -5.07
N CYS A 178 -4.72 13.86 -6.35
CA CYS A 178 -4.95 12.70 -7.20
C CYS A 178 -4.18 11.47 -6.69
N SER A 179 -2.89 11.62 -6.39
CA SER A 179 -2.07 10.60 -5.73
C SER A 179 -2.69 10.17 -4.40
N LEU A 180 -3.02 11.10 -3.50
CA LEU A 180 -3.60 10.82 -2.18
C LEU A 180 -4.92 10.01 -2.20
N TRP A 181 -5.81 10.30 -3.15
CA TRP A 181 -7.17 9.75 -3.17
C TRP A 181 -7.43 8.73 -4.28
N SER A 182 -6.41 8.39 -5.06
CA SER A 182 -6.45 7.47 -6.20
C SER A 182 -7.21 6.16 -5.94
N ASN A 183 -7.01 5.52 -4.78
CA ASN A 183 -7.71 4.29 -4.40
C ASN A 183 -9.21 4.48 -4.15
N GLU A 184 -9.64 5.68 -3.77
CA GLU A 184 -11.04 6.00 -3.46
C GLU A 184 -11.84 6.45 -4.69
N PHE A 185 -11.19 7.00 -5.73
CA PHE A 185 -11.87 7.39 -6.96
C PHE A 185 -12.40 6.22 -7.76
N ASP A 186 -11.76 5.05 -7.67
CA ASP A 186 -12.22 3.84 -8.36
C ASP A 186 -13.63 3.43 -7.89
N LEU A 187 -13.89 3.59 -6.59
CA LEU A 187 -15.18 3.26 -5.97
C LEU A 187 -16.28 4.26 -6.33
N SER A 188 -15.97 5.54 -6.47
CA SER A 188 -16.98 6.57 -6.78
C SER A 188 -17.33 6.62 -8.28
N LEU A 189 -16.35 6.43 -9.16
CA LEU A 189 -16.56 6.44 -10.61
C LEU A 189 -17.26 5.15 -11.10
N SER A 190 -16.99 4.01 -10.47
CA SER A 190 -17.68 2.75 -10.78
C SER A 190 -19.15 2.74 -10.35
N ALA A 191 -19.51 3.42 -9.25
CA ALA A 191 -20.89 3.57 -8.78
C ALA A 191 -21.74 4.54 -9.65
N GLY A 192 -21.09 5.46 -10.37
CA GLY A 192 -21.75 6.45 -11.24
C GLY A 192 -21.90 6.02 -12.70
N ASN A 193 -21.59 4.77 -13.04
CA ASN A 193 -21.47 4.34 -14.43
C ASN A 193 -22.82 4.10 -15.13
N THR A 194 -23.50 5.20 -15.46
CA THR A 194 -24.45 5.26 -16.57
C THR A 194 -23.91 6.25 -17.62
N GLY A 195 -23.06 5.77 -18.52
CA GLY A 195 -23.03 6.29 -19.90
C GLY A 195 -21.92 7.27 -20.32
N VAL A 196 -20.74 7.30 -19.70
CA VAL A 196 -19.60 8.08 -20.24
C VAL A 196 -18.61 7.14 -20.94
N GLU A 197 -18.85 6.91 -22.24
CA GLU A 197 -18.07 5.97 -23.06
C GLU A 197 -16.77 6.56 -23.66
N ASN A 198 -16.45 7.83 -23.40
CA ASN A 198 -15.24 8.47 -23.95
C ASN A 198 -14.28 8.99 -22.86
N ALA A 199 -12.97 8.93 -23.15
CA ALA A 199 -11.91 9.25 -22.20
C ALA A 199 -11.98 10.70 -21.66
N HIS A 200 -12.36 11.66 -22.52
CA HIS A 200 -12.47 13.07 -22.14
C HIS A 200 -13.62 13.33 -21.14
N GLY A 201 -14.73 12.60 -21.25
CA GLY A 201 -15.81 12.68 -20.26
C GLY A 201 -15.35 12.15 -18.89
N GLY A 202 -14.57 11.08 -18.88
CA GLY A 202 -13.95 10.52 -17.68
C GLY A 202 -12.94 11.47 -17.02
N ALA A 203 -12.10 12.13 -17.82
CA ALA A 203 -11.14 13.14 -17.35
C ALA A 203 -11.84 14.31 -16.64
N ASN A 204 -12.90 14.87 -17.24
CA ASN A 204 -13.68 15.95 -16.64
C ASN A 204 -14.35 15.53 -15.32
N GLN A 205 -14.89 14.32 -15.24
CA GLN A 205 -15.48 13.79 -14.01
C GLN A 205 -14.42 13.62 -12.91
N LEU A 206 -13.23 13.10 -13.27
CA LEU A 206 -12.12 12.98 -12.34
C LEU A 206 -11.67 14.34 -11.80
N ARG A 207 -11.52 15.36 -12.65
CA ARG A 207 -11.17 16.73 -12.20
C ARG A 207 -12.18 17.27 -11.18
N GLN A 208 -13.48 17.05 -11.41
CA GLN A 208 -14.53 17.45 -10.46
C GLN A 208 -14.43 16.70 -9.14
N GLU A 209 -14.19 15.39 -9.17
CA GLU A 209 -14.06 14.58 -7.96
C GLU A 209 -12.81 14.98 -7.15
N VAL A 210 -11.66 15.20 -7.80
CA VAL A 210 -10.45 15.72 -7.16
C VAL A 210 -10.73 17.07 -6.48
N GLN A 211 -11.42 17.98 -7.16
CA GLN A 211 -11.79 19.28 -6.61
C GLN A 211 -12.73 19.15 -5.40
N LEU A 212 -13.67 18.20 -5.43
CA LEU A 212 -14.54 17.93 -4.28
C LEU A 212 -13.74 17.42 -3.08
N ARG A 213 -12.76 16.52 -3.28
CA ARG A 213 -11.90 16.01 -2.19
C ARG A 213 -11.05 17.10 -1.56
N LEU A 214 -10.44 17.95 -2.39
CA LEU A 214 -9.68 19.12 -1.96
C LEU A 214 -10.52 20.04 -1.05
N GLN A 215 -11.81 20.20 -1.34
CA GLN A 215 -12.68 21.12 -0.59
C GLN A 215 -13.28 20.53 0.69
N LYS A 216 -13.52 19.22 0.75
CA LYS A 216 -14.44 18.64 1.74
C LYS A 216 -13.88 17.47 2.55
N ASN A 217 -12.73 16.89 2.19
CA ASN A 217 -12.31 15.60 2.72
C ASN A 217 -10.95 15.61 3.42
N MET A 218 -10.36 16.79 3.64
CA MET A 218 -9.08 16.95 4.34
C MET A 218 -9.30 17.41 5.78
N ALA A 219 -9.02 16.55 6.76
CA ALA A 219 -9.13 16.91 8.19
C ALA A 219 -8.00 17.87 8.62
N VAL A 220 -6.83 17.72 8.03
CA VAL A 220 -5.68 18.62 8.14
C VAL A 220 -5.22 18.90 6.73
N ASP A 221 -5.29 20.16 6.30
CA ASP A 221 -4.87 20.58 4.97
C ASP A 221 -3.75 21.61 5.07
N GLN A 222 -2.61 21.28 4.46
CA GLN A 222 -1.44 22.14 4.36
C GLN A 222 -1.01 22.32 2.89
N LEU A 223 -1.86 21.97 1.92
CA LEU A 223 -1.49 21.98 0.50
C LEU A 223 -1.06 23.37 0.03
N ASP A 224 -1.71 24.44 0.48
CA ASP A 224 -1.30 25.82 0.14
C ASP A 224 0.14 26.12 0.59
N ASP A 225 0.51 25.72 1.80
CA ASP A 225 1.85 25.96 2.34
C ASP A 225 2.89 25.04 1.69
N ILE A 226 2.52 23.78 1.42
CA ILE A 226 3.36 22.82 0.70
C ILE A 226 3.67 23.35 -0.70
N VAL A 227 2.65 23.74 -1.46
CA VAL A 227 2.81 24.24 -2.83
C VAL A 227 3.57 25.56 -2.86
N ARG A 228 3.25 26.50 -1.97
CA ARG A 228 4.00 27.77 -1.87
C ARG A 228 5.48 27.52 -1.58
N SER A 229 5.79 26.62 -0.64
CA SER A 229 7.16 26.22 -0.33
C SER A 229 7.82 25.51 -1.52
N TRP A 230 7.11 24.61 -2.20
CA TRP A 230 7.63 23.85 -3.33
C TRP A 230 8.02 24.74 -4.50
N LEU A 231 7.12 25.64 -4.92
CA LEU A 231 7.33 26.56 -6.04
C LEU A 231 8.41 27.62 -5.74
N SER A 232 8.69 27.90 -4.46
CA SER A 232 9.76 28.83 -4.07
C SER A 232 11.17 28.23 -4.15
N ARG A 233 11.29 26.91 -4.34
CA ARG A 233 12.56 26.18 -4.35
C ARG A 233 13.01 25.92 -5.77
N LYS A 234 14.33 25.76 -5.94
CA LYS A 234 14.87 25.21 -7.19
C LYS A 234 14.46 23.74 -7.32
N PRO A 235 14.19 23.24 -8.54
CA PRO A 235 13.89 21.83 -8.77
C PRO A 235 14.99 20.94 -8.19
N ALA A 236 14.60 19.86 -7.53
CA ALA A 236 15.50 18.95 -6.84
C ALA A 236 15.06 17.49 -7.04
N THR A 237 15.74 16.56 -6.38
CA THR A 237 15.29 15.17 -6.32
C THR A 237 14.08 15.04 -5.40
N VAL A 238 13.01 14.44 -5.91
CA VAL A 238 11.82 14.04 -5.15
C VAL A 238 11.90 12.54 -4.88
N ALA A 239 11.74 12.13 -3.62
CA ALA A 239 11.65 10.73 -3.24
C ALA A 239 10.19 10.39 -2.95
N LEU A 240 9.63 9.40 -3.65
CA LEU A 240 8.29 8.87 -3.42
C LEU A 240 8.42 7.51 -2.72
N VAL A 241 7.98 7.44 -1.47
CA VAL A 241 7.83 6.18 -0.73
C VAL A 241 6.42 5.68 -1.01
N MET A 242 6.31 4.61 -1.78
CA MET A 242 5.05 4.15 -2.33
C MET A 242 4.30 3.27 -1.33
N ASP A 243 2.99 3.14 -1.51
CA ASP A 243 2.12 2.26 -0.72
C ASP A 243 1.50 1.15 -1.57
N ASN A 244 0.41 1.43 -2.32
CA ASN A 244 -0.29 0.39 -3.09
C ASN A 244 0.06 0.37 -4.58
N THR A 245 -0.02 -0.83 -5.16
CA THR A 245 -0.06 -1.01 -6.62
C THR A 245 -1.44 -0.70 -7.18
N GLY A 246 -1.58 -0.62 -8.51
CA GLY A 246 -2.86 -0.38 -9.16
C GLY A 246 -3.07 1.11 -9.41
N PRO A 247 -4.25 1.69 -9.11
CA PRO A 247 -4.51 3.10 -9.41
C PRO A 247 -3.59 4.06 -8.65
N GLU A 248 -3.19 3.75 -7.40
CA GLU A 248 -2.28 4.61 -6.62
C GLU A 248 -0.88 4.71 -7.22
N MET A 249 -0.24 3.58 -7.50
CA MET A 249 1.05 3.59 -8.23
C MET A 249 0.97 4.38 -9.53
N ILE A 250 -0.13 4.28 -10.30
CA ILE A 250 -0.27 5.05 -11.53
C ILE A 250 -0.43 6.55 -11.24
N ALA A 251 -1.19 6.93 -10.22
CA ALA A 251 -1.32 8.32 -9.81
C ALA A 251 0.02 8.92 -9.35
N ASP A 252 0.86 8.14 -8.64
CA ASP A 252 2.21 8.55 -8.26
C ASP A 252 3.13 8.72 -9.47
N LEU A 253 3.04 7.82 -10.47
CA LEU A 253 3.78 7.95 -11.72
C LEU A 253 3.33 9.18 -12.53
N ILE A 254 2.04 9.48 -12.53
CA ILE A 254 1.47 10.67 -13.18
C ILE A 254 1.91 11.94 -12.46
N LEU A 255 1.92 11.94 -11.12
CA LEU A 255 2.48 13.03 -10.34
C LEU A 255 3.97 13.22 -10.67
N ALA A 256 4.74 12.14 -10.74
CA ALA A 256 6.16 12.20 -11.10
C ALA A 256 6.38 12.79 -12.50
N GLU A 257 5.61 12.34 -13.49
CA GLU A 257 5.67 12.85 -14.85
C GLU A 257 5.31 14.35 -14.90
N TYR A 258 4.24 14.76 -14.22
CA TYR A 258 3.87 16.17 -14.11
C TYR A 258 4.99 17.01 -13.47
N LEU A 259 5.60 16.52 -12.39
CA LEU A 259 6.69 17.21 -11.70
C LEU A 259 7.92 17.40 -12.61
N LEU A 260 8.27 16.40 -13.41
CA LEU A 260 9.41 16.46 -14.33
C LEU A 260 9.11 17.38 -15.52
N SER A 261 7.96 17.18 -16.18
CA SER A 261 7.55 17.93 -17.37
C SER A 261 7.24 19.40 -17.07
N SER A 262 6.82 19.73 -15.84
CA SER A 262 6.62 21.12 -15.40
C SER A 262 7.87 21.76 -14.79
N HIS A 263 9.02 21.09 -14.84
CA HIS A 263 10.27 21.53 -14.20
C HIS A 263 10.10 21.84 -12.70
N LEU A 264 9.28 21.08 -11.98
CA LEU A 264 9.10 21.15 -10.53
C LEU A 264 10.00 20.14 -9.77
N ALA A 265 10.58 19.19 -10.50
CA ALA A 265 11.61 18.27 -10.03
C ALA A 265 12.69 18.09 -11.10
N GLU A 266 13.92 17.79 -10.68
CA GLU A 266 15.02 17.39 -11.58
C GLU A 266 15.05 15.87 -11.76
N ARG A 267 14.64 15.13 -10.71
CA ARG A 267 14.66 13.68 -10.66
C ARG A 267 13.58 13.20 -9.70
N VAL A 268 12.91 12.11 -10.05
CA VAL A 268 12.02 11.39 -9.14
C VAL A 268 12.60 10.01 -8.86
N VAL A 269 12.63 9.60 -7.59
CA VAL A 269 13.12 8.29 -7.14
C VAL A 269 11.97 7.59 -6.41
N PHE A 270 11.62 6.39 -6.86
CA PHE A 270 10.59 5.56 -6.27
C PHE A 270 11.21 4.56 -5.29
N TYR A 271 10.61 4.46 -4.10
CA TYR A 271 10.91 3.46 -3.08
C TYR A 271 9.65 2.60 -2.90
N PRO A 272 9.54 1.48 -3.63
CA PRO A 272 8.41 0.56 -3.57
C PRO A 272 8.43 -0.36 -2.35
#